data_AF-A0A0P9W6N9-F1
#
_entry.id   AF-A0A0P9W6N9-F1
#
_cell.length_a   1.000
_cell.length_b   1.000
_cell.length_c   1.000
_cell.angle_alpha   90.00
_cell.angle_beta   90.00
_cell.angle_gamma   90.00
#
_symmetry.space_group_name_H-M   'P 1'
#
loop_
_entity.id
_entity.type
_entity.pdbx_description
1 polymer ?
#
loop_
_entity_poly.entity_id
_entity_poly.type
_entity_poly.pdbx_seq_one_letter_code
_entity_poly.pdbx_strand_id
1 'polypeptide(L)'
;MMVSYHMTERIPPLYALRAFEVAARSCSFTRAAQELSLTQSAISRHIRTLEETLGCRLFERNGPRLSLSDEGRRLSSQLKIGFRIIEDACQPFRGQGANLRLKSPSTLTMRWLLHALESFKKPAPALPV
;
A
#
# COMPACT_ATOMS: atom_id res chain seq x y z
N MET A 1 33.15 16.70 15.41
CA MET A 1 31.72 17.07 15.43
C MET A 1 30.92 15.79 15.24
N MET A 2 30.41 15.24 16.34
CA MET A 2 29.64 14.00 16.34
C MET A 2 28.21 14.36 15.95
N VAL A 3 27.77 13.99 14.75
CA VAL A 3 26.36 14.10 14.39
C VAL A 3 25.64 12.98 15.13
N SER A 4 25.13 13.29 16.31
CA SER A 4 24.21 12.40 17.03
C SER A 4 22.92 12.31 16.24
N TYR A 5 22.85 11.38 15.29
CA TYR A 5 21.59 10.94 14.68
C TYR A 5 20.75 10.27 15.78
N HIS A 6 19.89 11.02 16.45
CA HIS A 6 18.78 10.46 17.24
C HIS A 6 17.64 9.97 16.32
N MET A 7 17.97 9.18 15.29
CA MET A 7 16.98 8.54 14.40
C MET A 7 16.54 7.17 14.94
N THR A 8 16.34 7.07 16.26
CA THR A 8 16.02 5.77 16.89
C THR A 8 15.18 5.87 18.17
N GLU A 9 14.29 6.85 18.29
CA GLU A 9 13.12 6.63 19.16
C GLU A 9 12.17 5.69 18.41
N ARG A 10 12.44 4.40 18.66
CA ARG A 10 11.88 3.15 18.10
C ARG A 10 10.53 3.30 17.37
N ILE A 11 10.59 3.58 16.07
CA ILE A 11 9.45 3.36 15.17
C ILE A 11 9.10 1.86 15.24
N PRO A 12 7.85 1.48 15.57
CA PRO A 12 7.44 0.09 15.55
C PRO A 12 7.68 -0.55 14.18
N PRO A 13 7.79 -1.89 14.08
CA PRO A 13 8.02 -2.56 12.81
C PRO A 13 7.03 -2.08 11.73
N LEU A 14 7.53 -1.62 10.58
CA LEU A 14 6.69 -1.06 9.51
C LEU A 14 5.59 -2.03 9.04
N TYR A 15 5.86 -3.33 9.05
CA TYR A 15 4.85 -4.36 8.77
C TYR A 15 3.71 -4.38 9.79
N ALA A 16 4.00 -4.13 11.06
CA ALA A 16 2.98 -4.05 12.11
C ALA A 16 2.12 -2.78 11.94
N LEU A 17 2.76 -1.65 11.61
CA LEU A 17 2.06 -0.41 11.28
C LEU A 17 1.18 -0.56 10.03
N ARG A 18 1.67 -1.26 8.98
CA ARG A 18 0.89 -1.53 7.77
C ARG A 18 -0.27 -2.50 8.04
N ALA A 19 -0.03 -3.56 8.80
CA ALA A 19 -1.08 -4.49 9.22
C ALA A 19 -2.20 -3.77 9.99
N PHE A 20 -1.83 -2.88 10.90
CA PHE A 20 -2.78 -2.04 11.61
C PHE A 20 -3.55 -1.09 10.68
N GLU A 21 -2.88 -0.36 9.79
CA GLU A 21 -3.54 0.60 8.87
C GLU A 21 -4.61 -0.08 8.00
N VAL A 22 -4.29 -1.24 7.42
CA VAL A 22 -5.23 -2.00 6.59
C VAL A 22 -6.39 -2.58 7.42
N ALA A 23 -6.11 -3.09 8.62
CA ALA A 23 -7.12 -3.59 9.54
C ALA A 23 -8.05 -2.47 10.06
N ALA A 24 -7.50 -1.28 10.28
CA ALA A 24 -8.25 -0.10 10.71
C ALA A 24 -9.24 0.37 9.64
N ARG A 25 -8.83 0.32 8.36
CA ARG A 25 -9.71 0.71 7.24
C ARG A 25 -10.90 -0.23 7.02
N SER A 26 -10.68 -1.53 7.23
CA SER A 26 -11.67 -2.57 6.94
C SER A 26 -12.46 -3.04 8.17
N CYS A 27 -12.05 -2.62 9.38
CA CYS A 27 -12.51 -3.14 10.67
C CYS A 27 -12.59 -4.68 10.68
N SER A 28 -11.64 -5.35 10.03
CA SER A 28 -11.64 -6.81 9.88
C SER A 28 -10.23 -7.36 9.67
N PHE A 29 -9.78 -8.21 10.60
CA PHE A 29 -8.49 -8.89 10.46
C PHE A 29 -8.47 -9.88 9.29
N THR A 30 -9.61 -10.49 8.95
CA THR A 30 -9.71 -11.41 7.82
C THR A 30 -9.55 -10.68 6.49
N ARG A 31 -10.19 -9.51 6.32
CA ARG A 31 -10.01 -8.70 5.11
C ARG A 31 -8.59 -8.14 5.01
N ALA A 32 -8.03 -7.68 6.12
CA ALA A 32 -6.64 -7.20 6.13
C ALA A 32 -5.63 -8.30 5.77
N ALA A 33 -5.88 -9.52 6.23
CA ALA A 33 -5.06 -10.68 5.88
C ALA A 33 -5.11 -10.96 4.36
N GLN A 34 -6.30 -10.92 3.76
CA GLN A 34 -6.45 -11.07 2.31
C GLN A 34 -5.73 -9.98 1.53
N GLU A 35 -5.88 -8.72 1.94
CA GLU A 35 -5.27 -7.58 1.24
C GLU A 35 -3.73 -7.62 1.31
N LEU A 36 -3.17 -8.00 2.46
CA LEU A 36 -1.73 -8.08 2.67
C LEU A 36 -1.13 -9.43 2.27
N SER A 37 -1.93 -10.36 1.71
CA SER A 37 -1.49 -11.72 1.38
C SER A 37 -0.86 -12.47 2.57
N LEU A 38 -1.46 -12.33 3.75
CA LEU A 38 -1.03 -12.94 5.00
C LEU A 38 -2.15 -13.82 5.59
N THR A 39 -1.83 -14.58 6.63
CA THR A 39 -2.85 -15.29 7.42
C THR A 39 -3.48 -14.34 8.44
N GLN A 40 -4.72 -14.62 8.85
CA GLN A 40 -5.38 -13.86 9.93
C GLN A 40 -4.57 -13.94 11.23
N SER A 41 -3.93 -15.07 11.53
CA SER A 41 -3.08 -15.24 12.71
C SER A 41 -1.83 -14.34 12.65
N ALA A 42 -1.23 -14.14 11.48
CA ALA A 42 -0.11 -13.21 11.29
C ALA A 42 -0.55 -11.76 11.54
N ILE A 43 -1.69 -11.34 10.98
CA ILE A 43 -2.26 -10.00 11.23
C ILE A 43 -2.53 -9.80 12.73
N SER A 44 -3.17 -10.78 13.38
CA SER A 44 -3.44 -10.69 14.82
C SER A 44 -2.17 -10.59 15.66
N ARG A 45 -1.10 -11.30 15.28
CA ARG A 45 0.20 -11.23 15.96
C ARG A 45 0.84 -9.85 15.76
N HIS A 46 0.84 -9.33 14.53
CA HIS A 46 1.39 -8.01 14.24
C HIS A 46 0.69 -6.90 15.03
N ILE A 47 -0.64 -6.93 15.10
CA ILE A 47 -1.42 -5.96 15.87
C ILE A 47 -1.11 -6.07 17.36
N ARG A 48 -1.07 -7.29 17.91
CA ARG A 48 -0.72 -7.51 19.31
C ARG A 48 0.67 -6.98 19.65
N THR A 49 1.68 -7.28 18.83
CA THR A 49 3.04 -6.76 19.02
C THR A 49 3.08 -5.24 18.94
N LEU A 50 2.27 -4.63 18.08
CA LEU A 50 2.16 -3.17 17.99
C LEU A 50 1.54 -2.58 19.27
N GLU A 51 0.44 -3.14 19.74
CA GLU A 51 -0.22 -2.74 21.00
C GLU A 51 0.72 -2.90 22.21
N GLU A 52 1.47 -4.00 22.28
CA GLU A 52 2.49 -4.23 23.32
C GLU A 52 3.63 -3.19 23.25
N THR A 53 4.06 -2.81 22.05
CA THR A 53 5.12 -1.81 21.84
C THR A 53 4.65 -0.41 22.21
N LEU A 54 3.38 -0.08 21.92
CA LEU A 54 2.79 1.24 22.18
C LEU A 54 2.19 1.37 23.58
N GLY A 55 2.00 0.26 24.30
CA GLY A 55 1.42 0.25 25.64
C GLY A 55 -0.07 0.55 25.69
N CYS A 56 -0.79 0.46 24.57
CA CYS A 56 -2.23 0.73 24.50
C CYS A 56 -2.93 -0.22 23.52
N ARG A 57 -4.25 -0.40 23.71
CA ARG A 57 -5.09 -1.14 22.76
C ARG A 57 -5.47 -0.23 21.61
N LEU A 58 -5.39 -0.75 20.40
CA LEU A 58 -5.77 -0.05 19.17
C LEU A 58 -7.13 -0.54 18.64
N PHE A 59 -7.53 -1.76 19.01
CA PHE A 59 -8.84 -2.31 18.70
C PHE A 59 -9.61 -2.74 19.94
N GLU A 60 -10.93 -2.67 19.82
CA GLU A 60 -11.89 -3.13 20.80
C GLU A 60 -12.87 -4.09 20.13
N ARG A 61 -13.35 -5.06 20.92
CA ARG A 61 -14.37 -6.02 20.47
C ARG A 61 -15.70 -5.66 21.11
N ASN A 62 -16.62 -5.20 20.27
CA ASN A 62 -18.01 -4.95 20.64
C ASN A 62 -18.85 -6.12 20.12
N GLY A 63 -18.83 -7.23 20.87
CA GLY A 63 -19.42 -8.50 20.46
C GLY A 63 -18.72 -9.10 19.23
N PRO A 64 -19.44 -9.45 18.14
CA PRO A 64 -18.84 -9.97 16.91
C PRO A 64 -18.15 -8.89 16.06
N ARG A 65 -18.33 -7.61 16.39
CA ARG A 65 -17.76 -6.50 15.61
C ARG A 65 -16.44 -6.04 16.21
N LEU A 66 -15.46 -5.88 15.33
CA LEU A 66 -14.19 -5.23 15.62
C LEU A 66 -14.32 -3.72 15.35
N SER A 67 -13.88 -2.89 16.28
CA SER A 67 -13.83 -1.43 16.14
C SER A 67 -12.50 -0.88 16.64
N LEU A 68 -12.13 0.32 16.19
CA LEU A 68 -10.96 1.02 16.73
C LEU A 68 -11.27 1.56 18.14
N SER A 69 -10.25 1.57 19.01
CA SER A 69 -10.25 2.39 20.22
C SER A 69 -10.03 3.87 19.88
N ASP A 70 -10.03 4.76 20.87
CA ASP A 70 -9.68 6.17 20.67
C ASP A 70 -8.21 6.34 20.22
N GLU A 71 -7.30 5.58 20.81
CA GLU A 71 -5.90 5.52 20.45
C GLU A 71 -5.73 4.96 19.02
N GLY A 72 -6.49 3.93 18.67
CA GLY A 72 -6.54 3.36 17.33
C GLY A 72 -7.00 4.39 16.29
N ARG A 73 -8.06 5.16 16.59
CA ARG A 73 -8.52 6.24 15.70
C ARG A 73 -7.44 7.30 15.48
N ARG A 74 -6.79 7.75 16.57
CA ARG A 74 -5.70 8.73 16.50
C ARG A 74 -4.54 8.20 15.66
N LEU A 75 -4.07 6.99 15.93
CA LEU A 75 -2.96 6.39 15.19
C LEU A 75 -3.30 6.19 13.71
N SER A 76 -4.51 5.70 13.41
CA SER A 76 -4.96 5.48 12.02
C SER A 76 -4.94 6.77 11.20
N SER A 77 -5.38 7.88 11.79
CA SER A 77 -5.36 9.19 11.10
C SER A 77 -3.95 9.63 10.72
N GLN A 78 -2.96 9.42 11.61
CA GLN A 78 -1.57 9.78 11.36
C GLN A 78 -0.89 8.83 10.37
N LEU A 79 -1.12 7.52 10.51
CA LEU A 79 -0.53 6.53 9.60
C LEU A 79 -1.06 6.65 8.18
N LYS A 80 -2.33 7.03 7.99
CA LYS A 80 -2.88 7.29 6.66
C LYS A 80 -2.08 8.37 5.92
N ILE A 81 -1.71 9.45 6.61
CA ILE A 81 -0.91 10.53 6.05
C ILE A 81 0.53 10.04 5.81
N GLY A 82 1.14 9.38 6.80
CA GLY A 82 2.51 8.89 6.70
C GLY A 82 2.72 7.88 5.56
N PHE A 83 1.83 6.88 5.43
CA PHE A 83 1.89 5.93 4.32
C PHE A 83 1.63 6.61 2.98
N ARG A 84 0.77 7.63 2.92
CA ARG A 84 0.56 8.39 1.70
C ARG A 84 1.84 9.09 1.24
N ILE A 85 2.57 9.72 2.15
CA ILE A 85 3.85 10.37 1.85
C ILE A 85 4.86 9.33 1.32
N ILE A 86 4.93 8.15 1.94
CA ILE A 86 5.81 7.06 1.48
C ILE A 86 5.40 6.59 0.07
N GLU A 87 4.10 6.40 -0.16
CA GLU A 87 3.57 5.98 -1.46
C GLU A 87 3.87 7.00 -2.56
N ASP A 88 3.64 8.29 -2.29
CA ASP A 88 3.92 9.39 -3.21
C ASP A 88 5.44 9.52 -3.48
N ALA A 89 6.30 9.33 -2.46
CA ALA A 89 7.75 9.31 -2.64
C ALA A 89 8.23 8.12 -3.47
N CYS A 90 7.55 6.98 -3.40
CA CYS A 90 7.85 5.81 -4.23
C CYS A 90 7.25 5.89 -5.64
N GLN A 91 6.25 6.74 -5.87
CA GLN A 91 5.51 6.81 -7.14
C GLN A 91 6.42 7.06 -8.35
N PRO A 92 7.42 7.98 -8.33
CA PRO A 92 8.32 8.20 -9.46
C PRO A 92 9.17 6.98 -9.85
N PHE A 93 9.37 6.04 -8.92
CA PHE A 93 10.13 4.81 -9.15
C PHE A 93 9.23 3.64 -9.59
N ARG A 94 7.91 3.76 -9.39
CA ARG A 94 6.92 2.82 -9.91
C ARG A 94 6.71 3.09 -11.40
N GLY A 95 7.61 2.57 -12.23
CA GLY A 95 7.46 2.58 -13.68
C GLY A 95 8.14 3.76 -14.37
N GLN A 96 9.44 3.96 -14.15
CA GLN A 96 10.28 4.60 -15.16
C GLN A 96 10.26 3.72 -16.42
N GLY A 97 9.33 4.04 -17.33
CA GLY A 97 9.17 3.43 -18.63
C GLY A 97 8.45 2.09 -18.59
N ALA A 98 7.16 2.07 -18.90
CA ALA A 98 6.55 0.89 -19.52
C ALA A 98 7.19 0.69 -20.91
N ASN A 99 8.46 0.26 -20.95
CA ASN A 99 9.10 -0.24 -22.14
C ASN A 99 8.46 -1.58 -22.46
N LEU A 100 7.35 -1.53 -23.18
CA LEU A 100 6.68 -2.72 -23.69
C LEU A 100 7.55 -3.32 -24.80
N ARG A 101 8.34 -4.34 -24.46
CA ARG A 101 9.16 -5.07 -25.42
C ARG A 101 8.32 -6.17 -26.09
N LEU A 102 7.86 -5.90 -27.30
CA LEU A 102 7.10 -6.86 -28.09
C LEU A 102 8.03 -7.75 -28.91
N LYS A 103 7.80 -9.07 -28.89
CA LYS A 103 8.38 -10.02 -29.85
C LYS A 103 7.30 -10.42 -30.84
N SER A 104 7.58 -10.32 -32.13
CA SER A 104 6.64 -10.61 -33.21
C SER A 104 7.41 -11.14 -34.42
N PRO A 105 6.87 -12.15 -35.15
CA PRO A 105 7.40 -12.55 -36.46
C PRO A 105 7.46 -11.34 -37.41
N SER A 106 8.49 -11.28 -38.24
CA SER A 106 8.73 -10.16 -39.15
C SER A 106 7.53 -9.82 -40.04
N THR A 107 6.78 -10.83 -40.48
CA THR A 107 5.57 -10.68 -41.29
C THR A 107 4.43 -9.97 -40.56
N LEU A 108 4.20 -10.28 -39.28
CA LEU A 108 3.18 -9.63 -38.46
C LEU A 108 3.62 -8.21 -38.09
N THR A 109 4.92 -8.01 -37.84
CA THR A 109 5.49 -6.70 -37.53
C THR A 109 5.26 -5.71 -38.68
N MET A 110 5.56 -6.13 -39.91
CA MET A 110 5.42 -5.29 -41.10
C MET A 110 3.97 -5.09 -41.54
N ARG A 111 3.13 -6.14 -41.50
CA ARG A 111 1.76 -6.05 -42.04
C ARG A 111 0.77 -5.36 -41.10
N TRP A 112 1.03 -5.34 -39.81
CA TRP A 112 0.04 -4.88 -38.83
C TRP A 112 0.66 -4.07 -37.69
N LEU A 113 1.71 -4.57 -37.05
CA LEU A 113 2.19 -3.97 -35.79
C LEU A 113 2.69 -2.54 -35.96
N LEU A 114 3.44 -2.24 -37.04
CA LEU A 114 3.91 -0.89 -37.31
C LEU A 114 2.75 0.10 -37.44
N HIS A 115 1.74 -0.22 -38.26
CA HIS A 115 0.55 0.63 -38.44
C HIS A 115 -0.30 0.75 -37.17
N ALA A 116 -0.43 -0.34 -36.40
CA ALA A 116 -1.12 -0.32 -35.11
C ALA A 116 -0.41 0.59 -34.10
N LEU A 117 0.92 0.56 -34.04
CA LEU A 117 1.72 1.45 -33.18
C LEU A 117 1.64 2.91 -33.62
N GLU A 118 1.61 3.19 -34.93
CA GLU A 118 1.40 4.55 -35.45
C GLU A 118 0.01 5.09 -35.08
N SER A 119 -1.02 4.24 -35.16
CA SER A 119 -2.38 4.59 -34.75
C SER A 119 -2.47 4.82 -33.23
N PHE A 120 -1.75 4.03 -32.44
CA PHE A 120 -1.69 4.14 -30.97
C PHE A 120 -0.95 5.40 -30.50
N LYS A 121 -0.02 5.94 -31.32
CA LYS A 121 0.68 7.20 -31.03
C LYS A 121 -0.17 8.45 -31.28
N LYS A 122 -1.27 8.36 -32.02
CA LYS A 122 -2.17 9.50 -32.22
C LYS A 122 -2.97 9.71 -30.93
N PRO A 123 -3.05 10.95 -30.39
CA PRO A 123 -3.90 11.23 -29.25
C PRO A 123 -5.34 10.86 -29.62
N ALA A 124 -6.00 10.07 -28.77
CA ALA A 124 -7.40 9.72 -28.96
C ALA A 124 -8.20 11.03 -29.09
N PRO A 125 -9.06 11.19 -30.12
CA PRO A 125 -9.96 12.33 -30.16
C PRO A 125 -10.81 12.30 -28.90
N ALA A 126 -10.88 13.42 -28.20
CA ALA A 126 -11.70 13.56 -26.99
C ALA A 126 -13.13 13.14 -27.33
N LEU A 127 -13.60 12.07 -26.70
CA LEU A 127 -15.00 11.67 -26.79
C LEU A 127 -15.84 12.81 -26.19
N PRO A 128 -16.83 13.36 -26.91
CA PRO A 128 -17.78 14.29 -26.31
C PRO A 128 -18.57 13.55 -25.22
N VAL A 129 -18.75 14.24 -24.09
CA VAL A 129 -19.52 13.82 -22.91
C VAL A 129 -21.00 13.63 -23.22
#